data_AF-A0A0P0MBT6-F1
#
_entry.id   AF-A0A0P0MBT6-F1
#
_cell.length_a   1.000
_cell.length_b   1.000
_cell.length_c   1.000
_cell.angle_alpha   90.00
_cell.angle_beta   90.00
_cell.angle_gamma   90.00
#
_symmetry.space_group_name_H-M   'P 1'
#
loop_
_entity.id
_entity.type
_entity.pdbx_description
1 polymer ?
#
loop_
_entity_poly.entity_id
_entity_poly.type
_entity_poly.pdbx_seq_one_letter_code
_entity_poly.pdbx_strand_id
1 'polypeptide(L)'
;METTRIELFEMVWETPMIHLAKKLNLSDVGLRKICKKQGIPLPRSGHWTRKQLGKEDARPELPYPNHNPTINLPDEVQAEQNRSRGAIVKAAKKPPEQPQLRTIEQLHDLRCIKTAEGIKAHIKAIEKKISQSFESAMHQPAKWPPTTLFEFSYFHSRQEQIPIVATAKNAIRALCIADEIIERLEKQGIEVILEPRRNYFRYAMYAQKEGVKYELADSSTRCNKDKPGDGWLRMSRHHGHSNRQVQVARCTSTSAEKNDTKFTAS
;
A
#
# COMPACT_ATOMS: atom_id res chain seq x y z
N MET A 1 33.04 19.51 -14.59
CA MET A 1 34.37 19.40 -13.95
C MET A 1 34.99 18.08 -14.39
N GLU A 2 36.27 18.09 -14.76
CA GLU A 2 36.99 16.90 -15.22
C GLU A 2 37.92 16.40 -14.10
N THR A 3 37.84 15.11 -13.77
CA THR A 3 38.76 14.47 -12.82
C THR A 3 39.24 13.14 -13.39
N THR A 4 40.45 12.74 -13.05
CA THR A 4 40.99 11.45 -13.52
C THR A 4 40.53 10.30 -12.63
N ARG A 5 40.52 9.06 -13.14
CA ARG A 5 40.12 7.87 -12.36
C ARG A 5 40.98 7.67 -11.10
N ILE A 6 42.28 7.91 -11.22
CA ILE A 6 43.24 7.79 -10.12
C ILE A 6 42.96 8.86 -9.06
N GLU A 7 42.78 10.10 -9.47
CA GLU A 7 42.47 11.21 -8.58
C GLU A 7 41.14 11.00 -7.84
N LEU A 8 40.11 10.49 -8.54
CA LEU A 8 38.84 10.12 -7.92
C LEU A 8 39.00 9.01 -6.88
N PHE A 9 39.89 8.05 -7.11
CA PHE A 9 40.20 7.00 -6.15
C PHE A 9 40.91 7.55 -4.91
N GLU A 10 41.92 8.42 -5.07
CA GLU A 10 42.58 9.08 -3.92
C GLU A 10 41.56 9.85 -3.07
N MET A 11 40.73 10.69 -3.70
CA MET A 11 39.71 11.48 -3.00
C MET A 11 38.73 10.63 -2.20
N VAL A 12 38.30 9.48 -2.74
CA VAL A 12 37.37 8.55 -2.07
C VAL A 12 37.99 7.87 -0.86
N TRP A 13 39.31 7.67 -0.85
CA TRP A 13 40.05 7.01 0.24
C TRP A 13 40.66 8.01 1.23
N GLU A 14 40.72 9.29 0.89
CA GLU A 14 41.15 10.38 1.77
C GLU A 14 39.98 11.00 2.55
N THR A 15 38.83 11.17 1.89
CA THR A 15 37.65 11.85 2.48
C THR A 15 36.41 10.95 2.49
N PRO A 16 35.58 10.97 3.56
CA PRO A 16 34.29 10.28 3.56
C PRO A 16 33.41 10.68 2.38
N MET A 17 32.77 9.68 1.74
CA MET A 17 31.96 9.88 0.53
C MET A 17 30.87 10.95 0.67
N ILE A 18 30.28 11.10 1.87
CA ILE A 18 29.26 12.12 2.14
C ILE A 18 29.82 13.54 1.95
N HIS A 19 31.04 13.78 2.41
CA HIS A 19 31.70 15.08 2.27
C HIS A 19 32.21 15.30 0.85
N LEU A 20 32.77 14.26 0.24
CA LEU A 20 33.22 14.30 -1.15
C LEU A 20 32.06 14.58 -2.12
N ALA A 21 30.93 13.90 -1.92
CA ALA A 21 29.72 14.12 -2.73
C ALA A 21 29.21 15.56 -2.63
N LYS A 22 29.24 16.16 -1.43
CA LYS A 22 28.89 17.59 -1.24
C LYS A 22 29.86 18.52 -1.98
N LYS A 23 31.17 18.28 -1.88
CA LYS A 23 32.18 19.08 -2.59
C LYS A 23 32.00 19.01 -4.11
N LEU A 24 31.63 17.84 -4.63
CA LEU A 24 31.40 17.60 -6.05
C LEU A 24 29.96 17.91 -6.51
N ASN A 25 29.10 18.49 -5.66
CA ASN A 25 27.69 18.76 -5.95
C ASN A 25 26.88 17.53 -6.43
N LEU A 26 27.23 16.35 -5.92
CA LEU A 26 26.60 15.06 -6.23
C LEU A 26 25.85 14.49 -5.03
N SER A 27 24.93 13.57 -5.31
CA SER A 27 24.39 12.68 -4.28
C SER A 27 25.38 11.55 -3.98
N ASP A 28 25.44 11.09 -2.73
CA ASP A 28 26.26 9.94 -2.32
C ASP A 28 26.01 8.70 -3.22
N VAL A 29 24.73 8.45 -3.54
CA VAL A 29 24.33 7.38 -4.47
C VAL A 29 24.86 7.63 -5.89
N GLY A 30 24.85 8.88 -6.36
CA GLY A 30 25.39 9.28 -7.66
C GLY A 30 26.89 9.05 -7.75
N LEU A 31 27.64 9.51 -6.75
CA LEU A 31 29.09 9.30 -6.67
C LEU A 31 29.44 7.80 -6.64
N ARG A 32 28.72 7.00 -5.85
CA ARG A 32 28.87 5.54 -5.79
C ARG A 32 28.67 4.87 -7.15
N LYS A 33 27.68 5.32 -7.93
CA LYS A 33 27.42 4.81 -9.29
C LYS A 33 28.58 5.13 -10.23
N ILE A 34 29.15 6.34 -10.14
CA ILE A 34 30.31 6.74 -10.94
C ILE A 34 31.52 5.86 -10.59
N CYS A 35 31.84 5.71 -9.31
CA CYS A 35 32.94 4.84 -8.87
C CYS A 35 32.76 3.39 -9.33
N LYS A 36 31.55 2.84 -9.23
CA LYS A 36 31.25 1.47 -9.70
C LYS A 36 31.40 1.34 -11.22
N LYS A 37 30.93 2.32 -12.00
CA LYS A 37 31.07 2.35 -13.46
C LYS A 37 32.54 2.36 -13.88
N GLN A 38 33.40 3.04 -13.11
CA GLN A 38 34.83 3.16 -13.36
C GLN A 38 35.67 2.06 -12.69
N GLY A 39 35.03 1.05 -12.10
CA GLY A 39 35.71 -0.06 -11.43
C GLY A 39 36.62 0.39 -10.28
N ILE A 40 36.25 1.46 -9.57
CA ILE A 40 36.99 1.96 -8.41
C ILE A 40 36.51 1.22 -7.16
N PRO A 41 37.40 0.55 -6.39
CA PRO A 41 37.03 -0.12 -5.16
C PRO A 41 36.63 0.91 -4.10
N LEU A 42 35.47 0.70 -3.50
CA LEU A 42 34.89 1.59 -2.50
C LEU A 42 35.15 1.05 -1.09
N PRO A 43 35.37 1.93 -0.10
CA PRO A 43 35.48 1.51 1.29
C PRO A 43 34.18 0.84 1.76
N ARG A 44 34.30 -0.23 2.56
CA ARG A 44 33.14 -0.90 3.17
C ARG A 44 32.40 0.06 4.11
N SER A 45 31.10 -0.17 4.30
CA SER A 45 30.32 0.55 5.30
C SER A 45 30.96 0.39 6.68
N GLY A 46 31.24 1.51 7.36
CA GLY A 46 31.92 1.52 8.67
C GLY A 46 33.44 1.66 8.62
N HIS A 47 34.08 1.64 7.44
CA HIS A 47 35.53 1.87 7.29
C HIS A 47 35.98 3.17 7.98
N TRP A 48 35.28 4.28 7.72
CA TRP A 48 35.60 5.58 8.29
C TRP A 48 35.44 5.64 9.80
N THR A 49 34.44 4.95 10.35
CA THR A 49 34.26 4.80 11.80
C THR A 49 35.41 3.99 12.42
N ARG A 50 35.83 2.92 11.76
CA ARG A 50 36.96 2.10 12.22
C ARG A 50 38.30 2.84 12.15
N LYS A 51 38.52 3.64 11.10
CA LYS A 51 39.67 4.55 10.97
C LYS A 51 39.73 5.56 12.11
N GLN A 52 38.60 6.19 12.47
CA GLN A 52 38.51 7.08 13.63
C GLN A 52 38.83 6.39 14.97
N LEU A 53 38.53 5.08 15.07
CA LEU A 53 38.82 4.25 16.24
C LEU A 53 40.23 3.62 16.20
N GLY A 54 41.11 4.07 15.29
CA GLY A 54 42.50 3.58 15.17
C GLY A 54 42.63 2.16 14.60
N LYS A 55 41.56 1.58 14.06
CA LYS A 55 41.55 0.24 13.43
C LYS A 55 41.48 0.39 11.92
N GLU A 56 42.59 0.72 11.30
CA GLU A 56 42.66 0.92 9.84
C GLU A 56 42.57 -0.42 9.10
N ASP A 57 41.72 -0.48 8.07
CA ASP A 57 41.74 -1.59 7.10
C ASP A 57 42.83 -1.33 6.05
N ALA A 58 43.40 -2.40 5.51
CA ALA A 58 44.31 -2.29 4.37
C ALA A 58 43.61 -1.62 3.18
N ARG A 59 44.22 -0.56 2.65
CA ARG A 59 43.75 0.12 1.43
C ARG A 59 43.92 -0.85 0.25
N PRO A 60 42.86 -1.18 -0.50
CA PRO A 60 42.96 -2.05 -1.66
C PRO A 60 43.69 -1.31 -2.79
N GLU A 61 44.48 -2.04 -3.57
CA GLU A 61 45.09 -1.51 -4.78
C GLU A 61 44.03 -1.23 -5.87
N LEU A 62 44.26 -0.19 -6.67
CA LEU A 62 43.36 0.14 -7.78
C LEU A 62 43.54 -0.91 -8.89
N PRO A 63 42.49 -1.62 -9.32
CA PRO A 63 42.59 -2.56 -10.43
C PRO A 63 42.90 -1.81 -11.74
N TYR A 64 43.83 -2.31 -12.54
CA TYR A 64 44.26 -1.71 -13.82
C TYR A 64 44.78 -0.27 -13.65
N PRO A 65 45.94 -0.06 -13.01
CA PRO A 65 46.51 1.27 -12.77
C PRO A 65 46.82 2.04 -14.06
N ASN A 66 47.10 1.33 -15.16
CA ASN A 66 47.41 1.94 -16.46
C ASN A 66 46.18 2.51 -17.20
N HIS A 67 44.96 2.20 -16.73
CA HIS A 67 43.72 2.70 -17.34
C HIS A 67 43.20 3.90 -16.55
N ASN A 68 43.55 5.10 -17.01
CA ASN A 68 43.20 6.37 -16.37
C ASN A 68 42.38 7.29 -17.29
N PRO A 69 41.10 6.98 -17.56
CA PRO A 69 40.23 7.85 -18.34
C PRO A 69 39.86 9.12 -17.58
N THR A 70 39.65 10.22 -18.31
CA THR A 70 39.03 11.44 -17.78
C THR A 70 37.55 11.18 -17.51
N ILE A 71 37.10 11.52 -16.31
CA ILE A 71 35.72 11.37 -15.85
C ILE A 71 35.09 12.75 -15.84
N ASN A 72 34.06 12.93 -16.67
CA ASN A 72 33.24 14.13 -16.66
C ASN A 72 32.23 14.03 -15.52
N LEU A 73 32.48 14.79 -14.45
CA LEU A 73 31.52 14.96 -13.37
C LEU A 73 30.44 15.96 -13.81
N PRO A 74 29.15 15.72 -13.48
CA PRO A 74 28.05 16.62 -13.80
C PRO A 74 28.35 18.06 -13.37
N ASP A 75 28.23 19.00 -14.30
CA ASP A 75 28.34 20.43 -13.98
C ASP A 75 27.15 20.90 -13.13
N GLU A 76 27.29 22.06 -12.49
CA GLU A 76 26.29 22.61 -11.58
C GLU A 76 24.90 22.73 -12.23
N VAL A 77 24.84 23.07 -13.52
CA VAL A 77 23.62 23.10 -14.33
C VAL A 77 22.96 21.71 -14.42
N GLN A 78 23.75 20.67 -14.66
CA GLN A 78 23.25 19.30 -14.77
C GLN A 78 22.81 18.73 -13.42
N ALA A 79 23.48 19.12 -12.34
CA ALA A 79 23.09 18.78 -10.98
C ALA A 79 21.72 19.39 -10.61
N GLU A 80 21.47 20.64 -10.97
CA GLU A 80 20.19 21.32 -10.72
C GLU A 80 19.03 20.70 -11.53
N GLN A 81 19.27 20.35 -12.79
CA GLN A 81 18.30 19.62 -13.62
C GLN A 81 17.95 18.24 -13.02
N ASN A 82 18.95 17.55 -12.45
CA ASN A 82 18.72 16.27 -11.78
C ASN A 82 17.94 16.45 -10.46
N ARG A 83 18.20 17.53 -9.71
CA ARG A 83 17.44 17.87 -8.49
C ARG A 83 15.97 18.15 -8.79
N SER A 84 15.69 18.99 -9.79
CA SER A 84 14.34 19.33 -10.23
C SER A 84 13.57 18.10 -10.75
N ARG A 85 14.18 17.28 -11.62
CA ARG A 85 13.60 15.98 -12.03
C ARG A 85 13.30 15.07 -10.84
N GLY A 86 14.22 14.98 -9.88
CA GLY A 86 14.04 14.20 -8.66
C GLY A 86 12.86 14.68 -7.82
N ALA A 87 12.64 15.99 -7.71
CA ALA A 87 11.50 16.58 -7.02
C ALA A 87 10.18 16.25 -7.73
N ILE A 88 10.13 16.36 -9.05
CA ILE A 88 8.95 16.01 -9.86
C ILE A 88 8.58 14.54 -9.69
N VAL A 89 9.56 13.63 -9.78
CA VAL A 89 9.33 12.19 -9.60
C VAL A 89 8.85 11.87 -8.19
N LYS A 90 9.39 12.55 -7.16
CA LYS A 90 8.92 12.40 -5.76
C LYS A 90 7.49 12.89 -5.59
N ALA A 91 7.13 14.02 -6.20
CA ALA A 91 5.78 14.56 -6.17
C ALA A 91 4.79 13.62 -6.87
N ALA A 92 5.15 13.07 -8.03
CA ALA A 92 4.34 12.09 -8.76
C ALA A 92 4.19 10.75 -8.03
N LYS A 93 5.16 10.38 -7.18
CA LYS A 93 5.09 9.18 -6.32
C LYS A 93 4.29 9.39 -5.04
N LYS A 94 3.82 10.60 -4.74
CA LYS A 94 2.94 10.82 -3.58
C LYS A 94 1.70 9.94 -3.79
N PRO A 95 1.35 9.07 -2.82
CA PRO A 95 0.15 8.25 -2.93
C PRO A 95 -1.03 9.18 -3.24
N PRO A 96 -1.93 8.81 -4.17
CA PRO A 96 -3.15 9.58 -4.37
C PRO A 96 -3.82 9.79 -3.01
N GLU A 97 -4.28 11.01 -2.77
CA GLU A 97 -4.98 11.37 -1.54
C GLU A 97 -6.10 10.35 -1.34
N GLN A 98 -6.06 9.61 -0.24
CA GLN A 98 -7.03 8.54 -0.01
C GLN A 98 -8.41 9.19 0.06
N PRO A 99 -9.43 8.62 -0.59
CA PRO A 99 -10.79 9.14 -0.47
C PRO A 99 -11.14 9.21 1.01
N GLN A 100 -11.56 10.39 1.46
CA GLN A 100 -12.04 10.56 2.82
C GLN A 100 -13.30 9.71 2.96
N LEU A 101 -13.20 8.64 3.74
CA LEU A 101 -14.33 7.79 4.04
C LEU A 101 -15.35 8.59 4.86
N ARG A 102 -16.63 8.27 4.66
CA ARG A 102 -17.73 8.81 5.47
C ARG A 102 -17.48 8.61 6.96
N THR A 103 -17.96 9.55 7.76
CA THR A 103 -18.05 9.35 9.21
C THR A 103 -19.30 8.56 9.56
N ILE A 104 -19.35 8.00 10.77
CA ILE A 104 -20.50 7.22 11.26
C ILE A 104 -21.79 8.07 11.29
N GLU A 105 -21.68 9.40 11.41
CA GLU A 105 -22.85 10.29 11.39
C GLU A 105 -23.49 10.44 10.00
N GLN A 106 -22.79 10.06 8.92
CA GLN A 106 -23.19 10.29 7.53
C GLN A 106 -23.68 9.01 6.83
N LEU A 107 -24.08 8.00 7.58
CA LEU A 107 -24.59 6.73 7.02
C LEU A 107 -26.00 6.93 6.46
N HIS A 108 -26.25 6.37 5.27
CA HIS A 108 -27.54 6.53 4.57
C HIS A 108 -28.45 5.31 4.73
N ASP A 109 -27.87 4.10 4.78
CA ASP A 109 -28.65 2.87 4.88
C ASP A 109 -29.01 2.54 6.36
N LEU A 110 -30.28 2.21 6.60
CA LEU A 110 -30.80 1.75 7.89
C LEU A 110 -30.03 0.52 8.42
N ARG A 111 -29.59 -0.36 7.51
CA ARG A 111 -28.80 -1.56 7.86
C ARG A 111 -27.41 -1.16 8.37
N CYS A 112 -26.81 -0.15 7.76
CA CYS A 112 -25.55 0.42 8.23
C CYS A 112 -25.72 1.03 9.63
N ILE A 113 -26.80 1.78 9.86
CA ILE A 113 -27.09 2.42 11.15
C ILE A 113 -27.26 1.38 12.26
N LYS A 114 -28.06 0.33 12.05
CA LYS A 114 -28.20 -0.80 13.01
C LYS A 114 -26.85 -1.45 13.33
N THR A 115 -25.98 -1.56 12.32
CA THR A 115 -24.64 -2.16 12.49
C THR A 115 -23.72 -1.21 13.27
N ALA A 116 -23.80 0.10 13.04
CA ALA A 116 -23.07 1.11 13.80
C ALA A 116 -23.40 1.04 15.30
N GLU A 117 -24.68 0.92 15.64
CA GLU A 117 -25.13 0.75 17.03
C GLU A 117 -24.56 -0.52 17.66
N GLY A 118 -24.55 -1.63 16.91
CA GLY A 118 -23.91 -2.88 17.33
C GLY A 118 -22.42 -2.73 17.62
N ILE A 119 -21.68 -2.02 16.74
CA ILE A 119 -20.25 -1.75 16.92
C ILE A 119 -20.04 -0.86 18.14
N LYS A 120 -20.82 0.21 18.32
CA LYS A 120 -20.76 1.08 19.50
C LYS A 120 -20.99 0.30 20.81
N ALA A 121 -21.98 -0.60 20.82
CA ALA A 121 -22.25 -1.47 21.97
C ALA A 121 -21.07 -2.41 22.27
N HIS A 122 -20.43 -2.95 21.23
CA HIS A 122 -19.25 -3.80 21.38
C HIS A 122 -18.05 -3.02 21.93
N ILE A 123 -17.79 -1.82 21.42
CA ILE A 123 -16.74 -0.93 21.92
C ILE A 123 -16.96 -0.61 23.40
N LYS A 124 -18.18 -0.21 23.79
CA LYS A 124 -18.54 0.07 25.20
C LYS A 124 -18.32 -1.15 26.11
N ALA A 125 -18.60 -2.36 25.61
CA ALA A 125 -18.35 -3.59 26.35
C ALA A 125 -16.84 -3.87 26.53
N ILE A 126 -16.00 -3.47 25.58
CA ILE A 126 -14.54 -3.56 25.68
C ILE A 126 -14.00 -2.49 26.65
N GLU A 127 -14.46 -1.25 26.55
CA GLU A 127 -14.06 -0.15 27.44
C GLU A 127 -14.32 -0.51 28.92
N LYS A 128 -15.48 -1.12 29.20
CA LYS A 128 -15.82 -1.63 30.53
C LYS A 128 -14.81 -2.66 31.08
N LYS A 129 -14.13 -3.40 30.21
CA LYS A 129 -13.16 -4.44 30.61
C LYS A 129 -11.75 -3.88 30.88
N ILE A 130 -11.40 -2.73 30.29
CA ILE A 130 -9.99 -2.26 30.21
C ILE A 130 -9.80 -0.92 30.91
N SER A 131 -10.88 -0.21 31.22
CA SER A 131 -10.80 1.16 31.75
C SER A 131 -9.94 2.07 30.86
N GLN A 132 -9.90 1.80 29.55
CA GLN A 132 -9.24 2.61 28.53
C GLN A 132 -10.29 3.02 27.50
N SER A 133 -10.19 4.26 27.01
CA SER A 133 -11.10 4.80 25.99
C SER A 133 -10.70 4.32 24.59
N PHE A 134 -11.70 4.08 23.75
CA PHE A 134 -11.49 3.67 22.36
C PHE A 134 -10.84 4.76 21.51
N GLU A 135 -11.18 6.02 21.72
CA GLU A 135 -10.65 7.17 20.96
C GLU A 135 -9.12 7.24 21.03
N SER A 136 -8.53 6.96 22.20
CA SER A 136 -7.08 6.92 22.37
C SER A 136 -6.42 5.83 21.51
N ALA A 137 -7.07 4.66 21.39
CA ALA A 137 -6.57 3.54 20.59
C ALA A 137 -6.83 3.70 19.08
N MET A 138 -7.85 4.49 18.69
CA MET A 138 -8.21 4.71 17.29
C MET A 138 -7.07 5.33 16.48
N HIS A 139 -6.36 6.31 17.04
CA HIS A 139 -5.30 7.04 16.35
C HIS A 139 -3.91 6.42 16.45
N GLN A 140 -3.71 5.41 17.31
CA GLN A 140 -2.40 4.78 17.47
C GLN A 140 -2.07 3.81 16.32
N PRO A 141 -0.83 3.77 15.82
CA PRO A 141 -0.42 2.79 14.83
C PRO A 141 -0.48 1.37 15.42
N ALA A 142 -0.87 0.39 14.61
CA ALA A 142 -0.91 -1.01 15.03
C ALA A 142 0.50 -1.50 15.43
N LYS A 143 0.62 -2.12 16.60
CA LYS A 143 1.88 -2.70 17.08
C LYS A 143 1.84 -4.22 16.99
N TRP A 144 3.00 -4.84 16.73
CA TRP A 144 3.17 -6.29 16.84
C TRP A 144 4.12 -6.60 18.00
N PRO A 145 3.70 -7.42 18.98
CA PRO A 145 2.38 -8.06 19.13
C PRO A 145 1.27 -7.06 19.52
N PRO A 146 -0.01 -7.38 19.21
CA PRO A 146 -1.14 -6.53 19.58
C PRO A 146 -1.20 -6.38 21.09
N THR A 147 -1.31 -5.14 21.56
CA THR A 147 -1.17 -4.81 22.99
C THR A 147 -2.52 -4.45 23.61
N THR A 148 -3.45 -3.95 22.81
CA THR A 148 -4.78 -3.54 23.27
C THR A 148 -5.85 -4.53 22.84
N LEU A 149 -6.85 -4.78 23.68
CA LEU A 149 -8.01 -5.63 23.32
C LEU A 149 -8.78 -5.08 22.11
N PHE A 150 -8.75 -3.78 21.82
CA PHE A 150 -9.35 -3.22 20.61
C PHE A 150 -8.69 -3.73 19.32
N GLU A 151 -7.43 -4.16 19.37
CA GLU A 151 -6.68 -4.70 18.24
C GLU A 151 -6.94 -6.19 17.97
N PHE A 152 -7.41 -6.95 18.97
CA PHE A 152 -7.64 -8.40 18.82
C PHE A 152 -9.07 -8.86 19.11
N SER A 153 -9.92 -8.02 19.69
CA SER A 153 -11.35 -8.30 19.87
C SER A 153 -12.11 -8.07 18.57
N TYR A 154 -12.68 -9.14 18.02
CA TYR A 154 -13.49 -9.10 16.81
C TYR A 154 -14.95 -8.77 17.12
N PHE A 155 -15.46 -7.74 16.44
CA PHE A 155 -16.89 -7.52 16.31
C PHE A 155 -17.48 -8.55 15.34
N HIS A 156 -18.64 -9.09 15.72
CA HIS A 156 -19.40 -10.01 14.90
C HIS A 156 -20.82 -9.44 14.71
N SER A 157 -21.18 -9.15 13.48
CA SER A 157 -22.52 -8.70 13.11
C SER A 157 -23.61 -9.70 13.53
N ARG A 158 -24.72 -9.18 14.06
CA ARG A 158 -25.90 -9.96 14.47
C ARG A 158 -26.98 -10.00 13.38
N GLN A 159 -28.18 -10.46 13.73
CA GLN A 159 -29.31 -10.54 12.80
C GLN A 159 -29.69 -9.13 12.28
N GLU A 160 -30.05 -9.05 11.00
CA GLU A 160 -30.40 -7.80 10.29
C GLU A 160 -29.28 -6.73 10.21
N GLN A 161 -28.03 -7.10 10.49
CA GLN A 161 -26.86 -6.24 10.34
C GLN A 161 -26.06 -6.62 9.11
N ILE A 162 -25.25 -5.66 8.62
CA ILE A 162 -24.31 -5.90 7.52
C ILE A 162 -23.25 -6.89 8.00
N PRO A 163 -22.91 -7.92 7.19
CA PRO A 163 -22.00 -8.98 7.61
C PRO A 163 -20.56 -8.50 7.70
N ILE A 164 -20.19 -7.95 8.86
CA ILE A 164 -18.85 -7.44 9.17
C ILE A 164 -18.25 -8.31 10.27
N VAL A 165 -17.03 -8.79 10.01
CA VAL A 165 -16.19 -9.49 10.99
C VAL A 165 -14.82 -8.83 11.00
N ALA A 166 -14.63 -7.91 11.92
CA ALA A 166 -13.43 -7.09 12.00
C ALA A 166 -13.14 -6.69 13.44
N THR A 167 -11.89 -6.29 13.71
CA THR A 167 -11.52 -5.69 15.00
C THR A 167 -12.30 -4.40 15.22
N ALA A 168 -12.48 -3.97 16.48
CA ALA A 168 -13.26 -2.77 16.81
C ALA A 168 -12.83 -1.53 15.99
N LYS A 169 -11.52 -1.36 15.79
CA LYS A 169 -10.94 -0.28 14.98
C LYS A 169 -11.26 -0.40 13.49
N ASN A 170 -11.24 -1.61 12.94
CA ASN A 170 -11.48 -1.85 11.52
C ASN A 170 -12.97 -1.94 11.18
N ALA A 171 -13.83 -2.29 12.15
CA ALA A 171 -15.27 -2.45 11.94
C ALA A 171 -15.95 -1.14 11.51
N ILE A 172 -15.56 0.00 12.08
CA ILE A 172 -16.06 1.33 11.68
C ILE A 172 -15.71 1.60 10.21
N ARG A 173 -14.44 1.38 9.83
CA ARG A 173 -13.98 1.59 8.45
C ARG A 173 -14.73 0.68 7.47
N ALA A 174 -14.87 -0.60 7.82
CA ALA A 174 -15.59 -1.57 6.99
C ALA A 174 -17.07 -1.16 6.80
N LEU A 175 -17.69 -0.60 7.83
CA LEU A 175 -19.07 -0.11 7.76
C LEU A 175 -19.21 1.07 6.80
N CYS A 176 -18.33 2.07 6.89
CA CYS A 176 -18.39 3.24 6.00
C CYS A 176 -18.14 2.85 4.53
N ILE A 177 -17.25 1.87 4.30
CA ILE A 177 -17.04 1.30 2.97
C ILE A 177 -18.30 0.58 2.48
N ALA A 178 -18.96 -0.20 3.34
CA ALA A 178 -20.18 -0.92 2.97
C ALA A 178 -21.32 0.05 2.58
N ASP A 179 -21.50 1.15 3.33
CA ASP A 179 -22.50 2.18 3.04
C ASP A 179 -22.30 2.81 1.65
N GLU A 180 -21.06 3.21 1.33
CA GLU A 180 -20.74 3.73 -0.01
C GLU A 180 -20.94 2.70 -1.11
N ILE A 181 -20.62 1.44 -0.87
CA ILE A 181 -20.83 0.36 -1.84
C ILE A 181 -22.33 0.19 -2.11
N ILE A 182 -23.16 0.15 -1.07
CA ILE A 182 -24.61 -0.03 -1.19
C ILE A 182 -25.19 1.12 -2.02
N GLU A 183 -24.88 2.37 -1.69
CA GLU A 183 -25.40 3.52 -2.43
C GLU A 183 -24.93 3.52 -3.90
N ARG A 184 -23.67 3.17 -4.17
CA ARG A 184 -23.17 3.11 -5.55
C ARG A 184 -23.83 2.00 -6.36
N LEU A 185 -24.13 0.87 -5.73
CA LEU A 185 -24.84 -0.23 -6.38
C LEU A 185 -26.30 0.16 -6.69
N GLU A 186 -26.97 0.81 -5.75
CA GLU A 186 -28.34 1.31 -5.94
C GLU A 186 -28.42 2.32 -7.10
N LYS A 187 -27.45 3.24 -7.21
CA LYS A 187 -27.34 4.17 -8.35
C LYS A 187 -27.16 3.47 -9.70
N GLN A 188 -26.65 2.25 -9.71
CA GLN A 188 -26.49 1.42 -10.92
C GLN A 188 -27.70 0.50 -11.18
N GLY A 189 -28.76 0.61 -10.37
CA GLY A 189 -29.95 -0.23 -10.44
C GLY A 189 -29.69 -1.67 -9.96
N ILE A 190 -28.69 -1.87 -9.10
CA ILE A 190 -28.37 -3.16 -8.49
C ILE A 190 -28.95 -3.19 -7.08
N GLU A 191 -29.86 -4.11 -6.82
CA GLU A 191 -30.49 -4.24 -5.50
C GLU A 191 -29.59 -5.03 -4.54
N VAL A 192 -29.45 -4.55 -3.29
CA VAL A 192 -28.68 -5.24 -2.25
C VAL A 192 -29.62 -5.94 -1.28
N ILE A 193 -29.45 -7.25 -1.12
CA ILE A 193 -30.30 -8.13 -0.29
C ILE A 193 -29.45 -8.78 0.79
N LEU A 194 -30.00 -8.85 2.01
CA LEU A 194 -29.43 -9.58 3.13
C LEU A 194 -30.23 -10.86 3.37
N GLU A 195 -29.57 -12.01 3.35
CA GLU A 195 -30.21 -13.30 3.64
C GLU A 195 -29.50 -14.05 4.77
N PRO A 196 -30.24 -14.74 5.66
CA PRO A 196 -29.63 -15.52 6.73
C PRO A 196 -28.93 -16.77 6.16
N ARG A 197 -27.70 -17.03 6.61
CA ARG A 197 -27.04 -18.31 6.37
C ARG A 197 -27.55 -19.35 7.37
N ARG A 198 -28.00 -20.49 6.84
CA ARG A 198 -28.56 -21.63 7.61
C ARG A 198 -27.70 -22.09 8.80
N ASN A 199 -26.36 -21.98 8.72
CA ASN A 199 -25.46 -22.61 9.68
C ASN A 199 -24.69 -21.66 10.62
N TYR A 200 -24.79 -20.33 10.46
CA TYR A 200 -23.82 -19.42 11.10
C TYR A 200 -24.43 -18.27 11.92
N PHE A 201 -25.75 -18.19 12.10
CA PHE A 201 -26.42 -17.03 12.72
C PHE A 201 -25.99 -15.67 12.12
N ARG A 202 -25.43 -15.69 10.91
CA ARG A 202 -24.91 -14.54 10.17
C ARG A 202 -25.70 -14.37 8.90
N TYR A 203 -25.88 -13.12 8.49
CA TYR A 203 -26.43 -12.79 7.19
C TYR A 203 -25.31 -12.83 6.14
N ALA A 204 -25.68 -13.05 4.89
CA ALA A 204 -24.83 -12.84 3.73
C ALA A 204 -25.43 -11.70 2.92
N MET A 205 -24.56 -10.86 2.37
CA MET A 205 -24.93 -9.72 1.57
C MET A 205 -24.81 -10.08 0.09
N TYR A 206 -25.85 -9.79 -0.67
CA TYR A 206 -25.93 -10.13 -2.08
C TYR A 206 -26.32 -8.92 -2.92
N ALA A 207 -25.72 -8.78 -4.09
CA ALA A 207 -26.10 -7.85 -5.13
C ALA A 207 -26.89 -8.60 -6.21
N GLN A 208 -28.12 -8.18 -6.48
CA GLN A 208 -29.03 -8.79 -7.46
C GLN A 208 -29.26 -7.83 -8.64
N LYS A 209 -29.06 -8.34 -9.85
CA LYS A 209 -29.39 -7.64 -11.11
C LYS A 209 -29.79 -8.66 -12.17
N GLU A 210 -30.91 -8.41 -12.87
CA GLU A 210 -31.35 -9.22 -14.02
C GLU A 210 -31.44 -10.73 -13.72
N GLY A 211 -31.90 -11.09 -12.51
CA GLY A 211 -32.02 -12.50 -12.07
C GLY A 211 -30.70 -13.17 -11.68
N VAL A 212 -29.56 -12.46 -11.78
CA VAL A 212 -28.26 -12.94 -11.33
C VAL A 212 -27.93 -12.35 -9.97
N LYS A 213 -27.47 -13.22 -9.05
CA LYS A 213 -27.13 -12.86 -7.68
C LYS A 213 -25.65 -13.07 -7.40
N TYR A 214 -25.01 -12.05 -6.86
CA TYR A 214 -23.59 -12.01 -6.52
C TYR A 214 -23.41 -11.86 -5.02
N GLU A 215 -22.64 -12.74 -4.39
CA GLU A 215 -22.28 -12.58 -2.98
C GLU A 215 -21.19 -11.51 -2.80
N LEU A 216 -21.42 -10.57 -1.88
CA LEU A 216 -20.46 -9.57 -1.44
C LEU A 216 -19.82 -10.06 -0.13
N ALA A 217 -18.57 -10.50 -0.20
CA ALA A 217 -17.83 -11.01 0.96
C ALA A 217 -16.38 -10.52 0.95
N ASP A 218 -15.89 -10.10 2.12
CA ASP A 218 -14.48 -9.84 2.35
C ASP A 218 -13.76 -11.18 2.62
N SER A 219 -13.06 -11.71 1.63
CA SER A 219 -12.36 -12.98 1.77
C SER A 219 -10.98 -12.75 2.38
N SER A 220 -10.82 -13.06 3.67
CA SER A 220 -9.53 -13.17 4.36
C SER A 220 -8.66 -14.34 3.88
N THR A 221 -9.20 -15.19 2.99
CA THR A 221 -8.45 -16.28 2.36
C THR A 221 -7.56 -15.68 1.28
N ARG A 222 -6.26 -15.62 1.57
CA ARG A 222 -5.15 -15.43 0.63
C ARG A 222 -5.62 -15.52 -0.83
N CYS A 223 -5.75 -14.37 -1.48
CA CYS A 223 -5.62 -14.31 -2.93
C CYS A 223 -4.27 -14.95 -3.23
N ASN A 224 -4.24 -16.18 -3.76
CA ASN A 224 -2.98 -16.83 -4.12
C ASN A 224 -2.26 -15.88 -5.09
N LYS A 225 -1.13 -15.32 -4.64
CA LYS A 225 -0.28 -14.40 -5.43
C LYS A 225 0.26 -15.05 -6.72
N ASP A 226 0.10 -16.36 -6.85
CA ASP A 226 0.69 -17.18 -7.91
C ASP A 226 -0.13 -17.21 -9.20
N LYS A 227 -1.20 -16.41 -9.32
CA LYS A 227 -1.80 -16.12 -10.63
C LYS A 227 -1.81 -14.60 -10.86
N PRO A 228 -1.07 -14.09 -11.85
CA PRO A 228 -1.05 -12.67 -12.16
C PRO A 228 -2.42 -12.30 -12.75
N GLY A 229 -3.21 -11.59 -11.95
CA GLY A 229 -4.48 -11.04 -12.35
C GLY A 229 -4.94 -10.08 -11.26
N ASP A 230 -4.63 -8.80 -11.48
CA ASP A 230 -5.27 -7.56 -11.04
C ASP A 230 -6.28 -7.60 -9.89
N GLY A 231 -6.13 -6.69 -8.91
CA GLY A 231 -6.91 -6.61 -7.68
C GLY A 231 -8.42 -6.94 -7.83
N TRP A 232 -8.84 -8.03 -7.20
CA TRP A 232 -10.21 -8.54 -7.29
C TRP A 232 -11.03 -8.29 -6.03
N LEU A 233 -12.26 -7.80 -6.21
CA LEU A 233 -13.41 -8.12 -5.36
C LEU A 233 -13.95 -9.49 -5.83
N ARG A 234 -14.10 -10.45 -4.91
CA ARG A 234 -14.62 -11.78 -5.24
C ARG A 234 -16.14 -11.75 -5.39
N MET A 235 -16.64 -11.55 -6.60
CA MET A 235 -18.06 -11.69 -6.92
C MET A 235 -18.37 -13.14 -7.27
N SER A 236 -19.02 -13.88 -6.36
CA SER A 236 -19.42 -15.27 -6.61
C SER A 236 -20.82 -15.33 -7.21
N ARG A 237 -20.95 -15.75 -8.48
CA ARG A 237 -22.24 -16.02 -9.13
C ARG A 237 -22.77 -17.37 -8.60
N HIS A 238 -23.90 -17.37 -7.89
CA HIS A 238 -24.54 -18.61 -7.44
C HIS A 238 -25.51 -19.10 -8.52
N HIS A 239 -25.27 -20.29 -9.08
CA HIS A 239 -26.31 -21.09 -9.76
C HIS A 239 -26.56 -22.33 -8.91
N GLY A 240 -27.83 -22.68 -8.73
CA GLY A 240 -28.25 -23.87 -8.01
C GLY A 240 -27.57 -25.11 -8.61
N HIS A 241 -26.93 -25.87 -7.74
CA HIS A 241 -26.33 -27.20 -7.96
C HIS A 241 -25.56 -27.47 -9.27
N SER A 242 -24.25 -27.68 -9.07
CA SER A 242 -23.22 -28.17 -10.01
C SER A 242 -22.59 -27.12 -10.93
N ASN A 243 -21.25 -27.13 -10.94
CA ASN A 243 -20.31 -26.30 -11.68
C ASN A 243 -20.31 -24.78 -11.43
N ARG A 244 -19.41 -24.36 -10.51
CA ARG A 244 -18.93 -22.98 -10.38
C ARG A 244 -18.09 -22.61 -11.61
N GLN A 245 -18.71 -22.11 -12.68
CA GLN A 245 -18.00 -21.26 -13.63
C GLN A 245 -17.99 -19.82 -13.10
N VAL A 246 -16.77 -19.31 -12.90
CA VAL A 246 -16.50 -17.95 -12.44
C VAL A 246 -16.37 -17.06 -13.67
N GLN A 247 -17.39 -16.27 -13.97
CA GLN A 247 -17.23 -15.15 -14.89
C GLN A 247 -16.93 -13.89 -14.09
N VAL A 248 -15.91 -13.19 -14.56
CA VAL A 248 -15.23 -12.13 -13.86
C VAL A 248 -15.54 -10.82 -14.61
N ALA A 249 -16.23 -9.88 -13.96
CA ALA A 249 -16.55 -8.59 -14.57
C ALA A 249 -15.57 -7.51 -14.10
N ARG A 250 -15.06 -6.74 -15.07
CA ARG A 250 -14.07 -5.68 -14.90
C ARG A 250 -14.79 -4.34 -14.75
N CYS A 251 -14.65 -3.64 -13.62
CA CYS A 251 -15.00 -2.22 -13.51
C CYS A 251 -13.75 -1.37 -13.74
N THR A 252 -13.46 -1.02 -14.99
CA THR A 252 -12.42 -0.03 -15.33
C THR A 252 -13.07 1.31 -15.64
N SER A 253 -13.08 2.23 -14.67
CA SER A 253 -13.18 3.66 -14.95
C SER A 253 -11.77 4.22 -15.13
N THR A 254 -11.19 4.08 -16.32
CA THR A 254 -10.21 4.99 -16.97
C THR A 254 -9.68 4.33 -18.23
N SER A 255 -10.06 4.90 -19.38
CA SER A 255 -9.65 4.46 -20.72
C SER A 255 -8.20 4.82 -21.00
N ALA A 256 -7.43 3.90 -21.60
CA ALA A 256 -6.42 4.23 -22.61
C ALA A 256 -6.00 2.98 -23.41
N GLU A 257 -6.60 2.90 -24.61
CA GLU A 257 -6.12 2.30 -25.86
C GLU A 257 -6.24 0.78 -26.15
N LYS A 258 -7.13 0.56 -27.15
CA LYS A 258 -7.05 -0.35 -28.30
C LYS A 258 -7.26 -1.84 -28.05
N ASN A 259 -8.52 -2.28 -28.19
CA ASN A 259 -8.92 -2.99 -29.41
C ASN A 259 -10.44 -3.02 -29.56
N ASP A 260 -10.86 -2.83 -30.80
CA ASP A 260 -12.23 -2.79 -31.30
C ASP A 260 -13.06 -4.02 -30.91
N THR A 261 -14.22 -3.78 -30.29
CA THR A 261 -15.45 -4.50 -30.63
C THR A 261 -16.65 -3.62 -30.30
N LYS A 262 -17.29 -3.12 -31.36
CA LYS A 262 -18.58 -2.42 -31.35
C LYS A 262 -19.65 -3.34 -30.75
N PHE A 263 -20.41 -2.87 -29.77
CA PHE A 263 -21.71 -3.42 -29.42
C PHE A 263 -22.78 -2.57 -30.12
N THR A 264 -23.33 -3.09 -31.21
CA THR A 264 -24.58 -2.61 -31.80
C THR A 264 -25.74 -3.15 -31.00
N ALA A 265 -26.69 -2.26 -30.71
CA ALA A 265 -27.99 -2.57 -30.13
C ALA A 265 -28.83 -3.40 -31.10
N SER A 266 -29.51 -4.41 -30.57
CA SER A 266 -30.82 -4.91 -31.00
C SER A 266 -31.46 -5.61 -29.81
#